data_AF-A0A7K1ZJ02-F1
#
_entry.id   AF-A0A7K1ZJ02-F1
#
_cell.length_a   1.000
_cell.length_b   1.000
_cell.length_c   1.000
_cell.angle_alpha   90.00
_cell.angle_beta   90.00
_cell.angle_gamma   90.00
#
_symmetry.space_group_name_H-M   'P 1'
#
loop_
_entity.id
_entity.type
_entity.pdbx_description
1 polymer ?
#
loop_
_entity_poly.entity_id
_entity_poly.type
_entity_poly.pdbx_seq_one_letter_code
_entity_poly.pdbx_strand_id
1 'polypeptide(L)'
;MEASRDIAPTDALEARAAELAARRLDWNELDFVGWKEFRRMAPAIVRMETGRLERIMEETGPGSDAYNAMVRVRFEMNAFAEGMEQAERASLAGRADHLQRALLAVSLLAEDSETLRYVMYRLTYIYDRLKLIY
;
A
#
# COMPACT_ATOMS: atom_id res chain seq x y z
N MET A 1 -28.26 36.44 15.55
CA MET A 1 -28.18 36.17 14.10
C MET A 1 -26.79 35.61 13.86
N GLU A 2 -26.61 34.33 14.18
CA GLU A 2 -25.32 33.66 14.09
C GLU A 2 -25.18 33.08 12.68
N ALA A 3 -24.11 33.51 11.99
CA ALA A 3 -23.79 33.04 10.66
C ALA A 3 -23.37 31.57 10.74
N SER A 4 -24.28 30.68 10.31
CA SER A 4 -23.96 29.30 9.95
C SER A 4 -22.91 29.37 8.84
N ARG A 5 -21.65 29.13 9.17
CA ARG A 5 -20.59 29.01 8.17
C ARG A 5 -20.83 27.70 7.43
N ASP A 6 -21.41 27.80 6.25
CA ASP A 6 -21.33 26.76 5.22
C ASP A 6 -19.85 26.51 4.95
N ILE A 7 -19.33 25.42 5.51
CA ILE A 7 -18.00 24.90 5.19
C ILE A 7 -18.10 24.40 3.76
N ALA A 8 -17.35 25.02 2.84
CA ALA A 8 -17.37 24.63 1.44
C ALA A 8 -16.99 23.15 1.30
N PRO A 9 -17.55 22.40 0.34
CA PRO A 9 -17.26 20.98 0.15
C PRO A 9 -15.76 20.67 0.02
N THR A 10 -15.00 21.64 -0.47
CA THR A 10 -13.54 21.61 -0.64
C THR A 10 -12.80 21.61 0.70
N ASP A 11 -13.23 22.43 1.67
CA ASP A 11 -12.60 22.54 2.99
C ASP A 11 -12.80 21.26 3.81
N ALA A 12 -13.96 20.60 3.64
CA ALA A 12 -14.23 19.31 4.26
C ALA A 12 -13.39 18.18 3.64
N LEU A 13 -13.13 18.24 2.33
CA LEU A 13 -12.26 17.30 1.63
C LEU A 13 -10.79 17.49 2.01
N GLU A 14 -10.34 18.73 2.11
CA GLU A 14 -9.00 19.09 2.58
C GLU A 14 -8.79 18.72 4.04
N ALA A 15 -9.77 18.98 4.90
CA ALA A 15 -9.72 18.57 6.31
C ALA A 15 -9.67 17.04 6.46
N ARG A 16 -10.44 16.31 5.65
CA ARG A 16 -10.44 14.84 5.66
C ARG A 16 -9.17 14.25 5.06
N ALA A 17 -8.59 14.90 4.05
CA ALA A 17 -7.28 14.56 3.50
C ALA A 17 -6.15 14.86 4.49
N ALA A 18 -6.23 15.97 5.23
CA ALA A 18 -5.31 16.32 6.31
C ALA A 18 -5.44 15.38 7.52
N GLU A 19 -6.66 14.94 7.86
CA GLU A 19 -6.88 13.94 8.90
C GLU A 19 -6.35 12.56 8.48
N LEU A 20 -6.57 12.15 7.23
CA LEU A 20 -5.95 10.96 6.64
C LEU A 20 -4.42 11.06 6.61
N ALA A 21 -3.88 12.25 6.32
CA ALA A 21 -2.45 12.53 6.33
C ALA A 21 -1.86 12.55 7.74
N ALA A 22 -2.58 13.08 8.74
CA ALA A 22 -2.18 13.13 10.14
C ALA A 22 -2.32 11.76 10.84
N ARG A 23 -3.21 10.90 10.34
CA ARG A 23 -3.34 9.48 10.73
C ARG A 23 -2.37 8.58 9.97
N ARG A 24 -1.51 9.12 9.10
CA ARG A 24 -0.36 8.37 8.56
C ARG A 24 0.53 8.05 9.74
N LEU A 25 0.43 6.81 10.20
CA LEU A 25 1.37 6.17 11.12
C LEU A 25 2.78 6.73 10.87
N ASP A 26 3.40 7.28 11.92
CA ASP A 26 4.79 7.79 12.00
C ASP A 26 5.87 6.73 11.65
N TRP A 27 5.48 5.65 10.97
CA TRP A 27 6.23 4.42 10.76
C TRP A 27 6.83 4.34 9.35
N ASN A 28 6.71 5.39 8.53
CA ASN A 28 7.41 5.51 7.24
C ASN A 28 8.71 6.30 7.39
N GLU A 29 9.71 5.69 8.03
CA GLU A 29 11.06 6.26 8.16
C GLU A 29 11.90 6.22 6.86
N LEU A 30 11.33 5.81 5.72
CA LEU A 30 12.10 5.55 4.49
C LEU A 30 11.66 6.48 3.35
N ASP A 31 12.35 7.62 3.23
CA ASP A 31 12.27 8.47 2.03
C ASP A 31 13.15 7.92 0.90
N PHE A 32 12.56 7.63 -0.25
CA PHE A 32 13.31 7.19 -1.43
C PHE A 32 13.90 8.39 -2.17
N VAL A 33 15.20 8.64 -2.07
CA VAL A 33 15.81 9.85 -2.68
C VAL A 33 15.97 9.74 -4.21
N GLY A 34 16.06 8.51 -4.77
CA GLY A 34 16.22 8.29 -6.21
C GLY A 34 15.81 6.90 -6.71
N TRP A 35 15.84 6.71 -8.04
CA TRP A 35 15.44 5.45 -8.70
C TRP A 35 16.25 4.24 -8.21
N LYS A 36 17.56 4.41 -8.01
CA LYS A 36 18.45 3.35 -7.57
C LYS A 36 18.11 2.88 -6.15
N GLU A 37 17.86 3.82 -5.23
CA GLU A 37 17.41 3.51 -3.87
C GLU A 37 16.03 2.85 -3.89
N PHE A 38 15.08 3.41 -4.65
CA PHE A 38 13.74 2.86 -4.78
C PHE A 38 13.77 1.41 -5.28
N ARG A 39 14.49 1.13 -6.38
CA ARG A 39 14.61 -0.21 -6.95
C ARG A 39 15.18 -1.23 -5.96
N ARG A 40 16.10 -0.79 -5.07
CA ARG A 40 16.69 -1.66 -4.04
C ARG A 40 15.76 -1.88 -2.85
N MET A 41 15.05 -0.83 -2.42
CA MET A 41 14.34 -0.81 -1.14
C MET A 41 12.87 -1.22 -1.26
N ALA A 42 12.19 -0.85 -2.34
CA ALA A 42 10.80 -1.24 -2.59
C ALA A 42 10.57 -2.76 -2.50
N PRO A 43 11.35 -3.63 -3.19
CA PRO A 43 11.14 -5.08 -3.07
C PRO A 43 11.40 -5.61 -1.65
N ALA A 44 12.37 -5.03 -0.93
CA ALA A 44 12.65 -5.42 0.45
C ALA A 44 11.48 -5.08 1.39
N ILE A 45 10.91 -3.89 1.27
CA ILE A 45 9.74 -3.48 2.06
C ILE A 45 8.54 -4.38 1.71
N VAL A 46 8.27 -4.61 0.42
CA VAL A 46 7.16 -5.49 0.02
C VAL A 46 7.32 -6.90 0.58
N ARG A 47 8.53 -7.47 0.59
CA ARG A 47 8.79 -8.77 1.23
C ARG A 47 8.57 -8.77 2.73
N MET A 48 8.94 -7.69 3.42
CA MET A 48 8.65 -7.56 4.86
C MET A 48 7.14 -7.56 5.11
N GLU A 49 6.38 -6.86 4.28
CA GLU A 49 4.92 -6.84 4.40
C GLU A 49 4.29 -8.18 3.97
N THR A 50 4.87 -8.91 3.02
CA THR A 50 4.49 -10.30 2.72
C THR A 50 4.59 -11.17 3.97
N GLY A 51 5.70 -11.07 4.72
CA GLY A 51 5.86 -11.83 5.97
C GLY A 51 4.91 -11.42 7.10
N ARG A 52 4.30 -10.22 7.04
CA ARG A 52 3.19 -9.85 7.95
C ARG A 52 1.88 -10.47 7.49
N LEU A 53 1.61 -10.40 6.18
CA LEU A 53 0.43 -11.01 5.58
C LEU A 53 0.39 -12.52 5.84
N GLU A 54 1.52 -13.22 5.72
CA GLU A 54 1.60 -14.67 5.97
C GLU A 54 1.22 -15.05 7.40
N ARG A 55 1.60 -14.25 8.40
CA ARG A 55 1.17 -14.47 9.79
C ARG A 55 -0.35 -14.35 9.96
N ILE A 56 -0.98 -13.37 9.29
CA ILE A 56 -2.44 -13.23 9.30
C ILE A 56 -3.12 -14.41 8.59
N MET A 57 -2.51 -14.90 7.50
CA MET A 57 -3.00 -16.08 6.79
C MET A 57 -2.97 -17.34 7.66
N GLU A 58 -1.91 -17.53 8.45
CA GLU A 58 -1.79 -18.64 9.41
C GLU A 58 -2.90 -18.57 10.48
N GLU A 59 -3.20 -17.37 10.99
CA GLU A 59 -4.26 -17.14 11.98
C GLU A 59 -5.67 -17.35 11.41
N THR A 60 -5.90 -16.92 10.17
CA THR A 60 -7.20 -17.01 9.50
C THR A 60 -7.55 -18.46 9.13
N GLY A 61 -6.53 -19.27 8.84
CA GLY A 61 -6.68 -20.65 8.41
C GLY A 61 -7.15 -20.80 6.96
N PRO A 62 -6.82 -21.93 6.31
CA PRO A 62 -7.17 -22.17 4.91
C PRO A 62 -8.68 -22.36 4.71
N GLY A 63 -9.17 -22.00 3.52
CA GLY A 63 -10.54 -22.28 3.08
C GLY A 63 -11.55 -21.14 3.25
N SER A 64 -11.18 -20.05 3.94
CA SER A 64 -11.99 -18.83 3.97
C SER A 64 -11.76 -17.94 2.73
N ASP A 65 -12.74 -17.12 2.38
CA ASP A 65 -12.60 -16.13 1.30
C ASP A 65 -11.48 -15.13 1.61
N ALA A 66 -11.33 -14.75 2.87
CA ALA A 66 -10.24 -13.89 3.34
C ALA A 66 -8.87 -14.54 3.11
N TYR A 67 -8.72 -15.84 3.43
CA TYR A 67 -7.49 -16.58 3.14
C TYR A 67 -7.18 -16.60 1.64
N ASN A 68 -8.16 -16.90 0.79
CA ASN A 68 -7.99 -16.93 -0.66
C ASN A 68 -7.61 -15.55 -1.22
N ALA A 69 -8.22 -14.48 -0.70
CA ALA A 69 -7.87 -13.11 -1.05
C ALA A 69 -6.43 -12.78 -0.62
N MET A 70 -6.01 -13.17 0.58
CA MET A 70 -4.63 -12.98 1.06
C MET A 70 -3.61 -13.79 0.24
N VAL A 71 -3.94 -15.01 -0.21
CA VAL A 71 -3.10 -15.78 -1.15
C VAL A 71 -2.87 -14.98 -2.44
N ARG A 72 -3.92 -14.34 -2.97
CA ARG A 72 -3.82 -13.52 -4.17
C ARG A 72 -2.99 -12.26 -3.93
N VAL A 73 -3.21 -11.57 -2.80
CA VAL A 73 -2.38 -10.42 -2.39
C VAL A 73 -0.91 -10.82 -2.34
N ARG A 74 -0.58 -11.93 -1.66
CA ARG A 74 0.78 -12.44 -1.55
C ARG A 74 1.41 -12.70 -2.91
N PHE A 75 0.67 -13.34 -3.82
CA PHE A 75 1.15 -13.59 -5.18
C PHE A 75 1.51 -12.29 -5.90
N GLU A 76 0.62 -11.30 -5.90
CA GLU A 76 0.86 -10.01 -6.57
C GLU A 76 2.02 -9.22 -5.93
N MET A 77 2.15 -9.26 -4.60
CA MET A 77 3.28 -8.65 -3.87
C MET A 77 4.62 -9.30 -4.23
N ASN A 78 4.67 -10.64 -4.30
CA ASN A 78 5.88 -11.35 -4.69
C ASN A 78 6.25 -11.09 -6.15
N ALA A 79 5.28 -11.12 -7.07
CA ALA A 79 5.49 -10.79 -8.48
C ALA A 79 6.03 -9.36 -8.68
N PHE A 80 5.52 -8.39 -7.90
CA PHE A 80 6.08 -7.04 -7.87
C PHE A 80 7.53 -7.04 -7.38
N ALA A 81 7.80 -7.66 -6.23
CA ALA A 81 9.13 -7.63 -5.60
C ALA A 81 10.19 -8.29 -6.49
N GLU A 82 9.91 -9.47 -7.05
CA GLU A 82 10.79 -10.17 -8.00
C GLU A 82 10.99 -9.34 -9.28
N GLY A 83 9.91 -8.76 -9.80
CA GLY A 83 9.95 -7.93 -10.99
C GLY A 83 10.76 -6.64 -10.83
N MET A 84 10.81 -6.08 -9.61
CA MET A 84 11.55 -4.85 -9.30
C MET A 84 13.06 -5.06 -9.21
N GLU A 85 13.55 -6.21 -8.76
CA GLU A 85 14.99 -6.47 -8.61
C GLU A 85 15.74 -6.41 -9.95
N GLN A 86 15.05 -6.77 -11.03
CA GLN A 86 15.59 -6.82 -12.39
C GLN A 86 15.03 -5.69 -13.28
N ALA A 87 14.18 -4.81 -12.74
CA ALA A 87 13.49 -3.81 -13.55
C ALA A 87 14.43 -2.76 -14.15
N GLU A 88 14.30 -2.58 -15.45
CA GLU A 88 14.62 -1.32 -16.12
C GLU A 88 13.46 -0.34 -15.97
N ARG A 89 13.74 0.97 -15.98
CA ARG A 89 12.72 2.01 -15.76
C ARG A 89 11.54 1.89 -16.74
N ALA A 90 11.78 1.47 -17.98
CA ALA A 90 10.74 1.26 -19.00
C ALA A 90 9.74 0.13 -18.66
N SER A 91 10.11 -0.81 -17.79
CA SER A 91 9.25 -1.93 -17.39
C SER A 91 8.32 -1.60 -16.20
N LEU A 92 8.41 -0.38 -15.66
CA LEU A 92 7.74 0.01 -14.41
C LEU A 92 6.21 -0.06 -14.45
N ALA A 93 5.58 0.24 -15.58
CA ALA A 93 4.12 0.21 -15.70
C ALA A 93 3.55 -1.18 -15.40
N GLY A 94 4.13 -2.24 -15.99
CA GLY A 94 3.70 -3.62 -15.70
C GLY A 94 3.99 -4.06 -14.26
N ARG A 95 4.96 -3.43 -13.58
CA ARG A 95 5.19 -3.67 -12.13
C ARG A 95 4.16 -2.95 -11.28
N ALA A 96 3.79 -1.73 -11.66
CA ALA A 96 2.74 -0.95 -11.01
C ALA A 96 1.42 -1.74 -10.92
N ASP A 97 1.09 -2.48 -11.99
CA ASP A 97 -0.14 -3.27 -12.06
C ASP A 97 -0.23 -4.34 -10.97
N HIS A 98 0.86 -5.06 -10.70
CA HIS A 98 0.91 -6.05 -9.63
C HIS A 98 0.69 -5.39 -8.26
N LEU A 99 1.38 -4.28 -7.99
CA LEU A 99 1.22 -3.56 -6.73
C LEU A 99 -0.19 -2.96 -6.57
N GLN A 100 -0.78 -2.46 -7.65
CA GLN A 100 -2.15 -1.94 -7.66
C GLN A 100 -3.19 -3.04 -7.38
N ARG A 101 -3.02 -4.23 -7.97
CA ARG A 101 -3.89 -5.38 -7.70
C ARG A 101 -3.79 -5.84 -6.25
N ALA A 102 -2.57 -5.89 -5.70
CA ALA A 102 -2.35 -6.18 -4.28
C ALA A 102 -3.06 -5.16 -3.39
N LEU A 103 -2.91 -3.86 -3.68
CA LEU A 103 -3.56 -2.78 -2.95
C LEU A 103 -5.08 -2.89 -2.94
N LEU A 104 -5.69 -3.13 -4.11
CA LEU A 104 -7.14 -3.30 -4.22
C LEU A 104 -7.63 -4.51 -3.42
N ALA A 105 -6.90 -5.62 -3.46
CA ALA A 105 -7.28 -6.82 -2.72
C ALA A 105 -7.10 -6.63 -1.20
N VAL A 106 -6.04 -5.93 -0.75
CA VAL A 106 -5.86 -5.60 0.67
C VAL A 106 -6.93 -4.61 1.15
N SER A 107 -7.33 -3.62 0.35
CA SER A 107 -8.33 -2.63 0.77
C SER A 107 -9.68 -3.25 1.08
N LEU A 108 -10.02 -4.37 0.45
CA LEU A 108 -11.24 -5.14 0.73
C LEU A 108 -11.16 -5.95 2.03
N LEU A 109 -9.97 -6.15 2.59
CA LEU A 109 -9.73 -6.94 3.79
C LEU A 109 -9.36 -6.07 5.01
N ALA A 110 -8.96 -4.82 4.80
CA ALA A 110 -8.28 -4.02 5.81
C ALA A 110 -9.20 -3.43 6.89
N GLU A 111 -10.53 -3.43 6.72
CA GLU A 111 -11.44 -2.76 7.66
C GLU A 111 -11.31 -3.30 9.09
N ASP A 112 -11.13 -4.61 9.24
CA ASP A 112 -11.12 -5.28 10.55
C ASP A 112 -9.71 -5.62 11.08
N SER A 113 -8.65 -5.17 10.39
CA SER A 113 -7.27 -5.53 10.76
C SER A 113 -6.32 -4.33 10.71
N GLU A 114 -5.79 -3.94 11.88
CA GLU A 114 -4.74 -2.93 11.98
C GLU A 114 -3.48 -3.32 11.20
N THR A 115 -3.10 -4.59 11.23
CA THR A 115 -1.96 -5.09 10.47
C THR A 115 -2.19 -4.95 8.97
N LEU A 116 -3.39 -5.27 8.46
CA LEU A 116 -3.72 -5.08 7.04
C LEU A 116 -3.79 -3.60 6.65
N ARG A 117 -4.28 -2.72 7.53
CA ARG A 117 -4.21 -1.26 7.30
C ARG A 117 -2.77 -0.77 7.22
N TYR A 118 -1.90 -1.27 8.07
CA TYR A 118 -0.47 -0.97 8.02
C TYR A 118 0.17 -1.46 6.71
N VAL A 119 -0.10 -2.70 6.31
CA VAL A 119 0.36 -3.26 5.02
C VAL A 119 -0.14 -2.38 3.87
N MET A 120 -1.44 -2.04 3.85
CA MET A 120 -2.04 -1.18 2.83
C MET A 120 -1.34 0.19 2.77
N TYR A 121 -1.08 0.82 3.91
CA TYR A 121 -0.37 2.10 3.99
C TYR A 121 1.02 2.01 3.38
N ARG A 122 1.78 0.95 3.70
CA ARG A 122 3.13 0.73 3.17
C ARG A 122 3.13 0.49 1.66
N LEU A 123 2.20 -0.34 1.16
CA LEU A 123 2.05 -0.58 -0.27
C LEU A 123 1.61 0.68 -1.02
N THR A 124 0.72 1.50 -0.43
CA THR A 124 0.25 2.76 -1.02
C THR A 124 1.41 3.73 -1.16
N TYR A 125 2.24 3.85 -0.13
CA TYR A 125 3.43 4.68 -0.18
C TYR A 125 4.38 4.25 -1.31
N ILE A 126 4.65 2.95 -1.48
CA ILE A 126 5.49 2.45 -2.57
C ILE A 126 4.86 2.76 -3.94
N TYR A 127 3.55 2.59 -4.08
CA TYR A 127 2.83 2.84 -5.32
C TYR A 127 2.81 4.33 -5.70
N ASP A 128 2.58 5.21 -4.72
CA ASP A 128 2.65 6.67 -4.92
C ASP A 128 4.05 7.11 -5.33
N ARG A 129 5.10 6.50 -4.74
CA ARG A 129 6.49 6.77 -5.13
C ARG A 129 6.81 6.22 -6.52
N LEU A 130 6.23 5.08 -6.89
CA LEU A 130 6.33 4.55 -8.26
C LEU A 130 5.81 5.61 -9.25
N LYS A 131 4.61 6.16 -9.00
CA LYS A 131 3.95 7.19 -9.83
C LYS A 131 4.73 8.48 -10.03
N LEU A 132 5.66 8.80 -9.14
CA LEU A 132 6.52 9.97 -9.28
C LEU A 132 7.76 9.68 -10.15
N ILE A 133 8.08 8.40 -10.37
CA ILE A 133 9.26 7.95 -11.10
C ILE A 133 8.93 7.62 -12.56
N TYR A 134 7.75 7.11 -12.87
CA TYR A 134 7.30 6.83 -14.25
C TYR A 134 6.34 7.91 -14.76
#